data_AF-A0A832Z8Y2-F1
#
_entry.id   AF-A0A832Z8Y2-F1
#
_cell.length_a   1.000
_cell.length_b   1.000
_cell.length_c   1.000
_cell.angle_alpha   90.00
_cell.angle_beta   90.00
_cell.angle_gamma   90.00
#
_symmetry.space_group_name_H-M   'P 1'
#
loop_
_entity.id
_entity.type
_entity.pdbx_description
1 polymer ?
#
loop_
_entity_poly.entity_id
_entity_poly.type
_entity_poly.pdbx_seq_one_letter_code
_entity_poly.pdbx_strand_id
1 'polypeptide(L)'
;MQESSFTKLYQLLCELSDYGTLNVLMSNGRYLFAYSHYPGKGMWLLKHHPLHKGRVRLIDEDFEVSIGKVKAEDEYACLVATKKLTDEDWKKIREKETLHLQRRRFATQG
;
A
#
# COMPACT_ATOMS: atom_id res chain seq x y z
N MET A 1 -10.64 -15.46 13.79
CA MET A 1 -10.74 -16.12 12.46
C MET A 1 -9.97 -15.38 11.35
N GLN A 2 -10.01 -14.04 11.22
CA GLN A 2 -9.32 -13.33 10.13
C GLN A 2 -7.78 -13.39 10.17
N GLU A 3 -7.16 -13.33 11.35
CA GLU A 3 -5.69 -13.34 11.47
C GLU A 3 -5.06 -14.59 10.84
N SER A 4 -5.69 -15.76 11.02
CA SER A 4 -5.21 -17.02 10.43
C SER A 4 -5.16 -17.00 8.90
N SER A 5 -6.06 -16.27 8.25
CA SER A 5 -6.06 -16.15 6.77
C SER A 5 -4.95 -15.21 6.28
N PHE A 6 -4.65 -14.15 7.03
CA PHE A 6 -3.58 -13.22 6.66
C PHE A 6 -2.21 -13.84 6.86
N THR A 7 -2.02 -14.62 7.92
CA THR A 7 -0.78 -15.39 8.14
C THR A 7 -0.55 -16.40 7.01
N LYS A 8 -1.58 -17.14 6.59
CA LYS A 8 -1.46 -18.10 5.48
C LYS A 8 -1.12 -17.41 4.15
N LEU A 9 -1.79 -16.29 3.87
CA LEU A 9 -1.48 -15.48 2.69
C LEU A 9 -0.03 -14.99 2.72
N TYR A 10 0.43 -14.48 3.86
CA TYR A 10 1.82 -14.04 4.04
C TYR A 10 2.82 -15.17 3.80
N GLN A 11 2.60 -16.35 4.40
CA GLN A 11 3.44 -17.53 4.21
C GLN A 11 3.53 -17.93 2.73
N LEU A 12 2.38 -17.99 2.05
CA LEU A 12 2.33 -18.30 0.62
C LEU A 12 3.12 -17.27 -0.21
N LEU A 13 2.99 -15.98 0.09
CA LEU A 13 3.73 -14.93 -0.61
C LEU A 13 5.24 -15.03 -0.35
N CYS A 14 5.65 -15.39 0.86
CA CYS A 14 7.04 -15.68 1.18
C CYS A 14 7.58 -16.87 0.38
N GLU A 15 6.86 -17.98 0.32
CA GLU A 15 7.26 -19.15 -0.49
C GLU A 15 7.37 -18.81 -1.97
N LEU A 16 6.39 -18.09 -2.52
CA LEU A 16 6.42 -17.64 -3.92
C LEU A 16 7.59 -16.69 -4.19
N SER A 17 7.93 -15.85 -3.23
CA SER A 17 9.03 -14.90 -3.36
C SER A 17 10.40 -15.58 -3.44
N ASP A 18 10.55 -16.80 -2.91
CA ASP A 18 11.84 -17.52 -2.99
C ASP A 18 12.19 -17.96 -4.43
N TYR A 19 11.23 -17.89 -5.37
CA TYR A 19 11.44 -18.18 -6.79
C TYR A 19 11.80 -16.95 -7.64
N GLY A 20 11.93 -15.75 -7.07
CA GLY A 20 12.30 -14.56 -7.83
C GLY A 20 11.94 -13.26 -7.14
N THR A 21 11.48 -12.28 -7.91
CA THR A 21 11.01 -11.00 -7.34
C THR A 21 9.48 -10.93 -7.36
N LEU A 22 8.90 -10.42 -6.30
CA LEU A 22 7.46 -10.42 -6.09
C LEU A 22 7.01 -9.17 -5.34
N ASN A 23 6.23 -8.31 -6.02
CA ASN A 23 5.44 -7.26 -5.37
C ASN A 23 3.96 -7.57 -5.60
N VAL A 24 3.17 -7.55 -4.53
CA VAL A 24 1.73 -7.82 -4.60
C VAL A 24 0.96 -6.69 -3.95
N LEU A 25 -0.05 -6.20 -4.68
CA LEU A 25 -1.09 -5.32 -4.16
C LEU A 25 -2.44 -6.02 -4.36
N MET A 26 -3.13 -6.35 -3.28
CA MET A 26 -4.38 -7.11 -3.33
C MET A 26 -5.44 -6.50 -2.41
N SER A 27 -6.69 -6.48 -2.82
CA SER A 27 -7.80 -5.98 -1.99
C SER A 27 -8.97 -6.94 -1.99
N ASN A 28 -9.66 -7.03 -0.85
CA ASN A 28 -10.95 -7.71 -0.75
C ASN A 28 -12.12 -6.73 -0.50
N GLY A 29 -11.92 -5.44 -0.80
CA GLY A 29 -12.90 -4.37 -0.57
C GLY A 29 -12.96 -3.86 0.88
N ARG A 30 -12.42 -4.61 1.85
CA ARG A 30 -12.31 -4.18 3.26
C ARG A 30 -10.88 -3.91 3.70
N TYR A 31 -9.95 -4.72 3.21
CA TYR A 31 -8.52 -4.62 3.47
C TYR A 31 -7.75 -4.47 2.17
N LEU A 32 -6.73 -3.61 2.19
CA LEU A 32 -5.68 -3.55 1.16
C LEU A 32 -4.43 -4.23 1.71
N PHE A 33 -3.94 -5.24 1.01
CA PHE A 33 -2.72 -5.99 1.27
C PHE A 33 -1.61 -5.50 0.35
N ALA A 34 -0.45 -5.19 0.93
CA ALA A 34 0.77 -4.90 0.19
C ALA A 34 1.90 -5.80 0.69
N TYR A 35 2.55 -6.51 -0.22
CA TYR A 35 3.71 -7.39 0.04
C TYR A 35 4.84 -7.05 -0.93
N SER A 36 6.06 -6.83 -0.41
CA SER A 36 7.21 -6.39 -1.20
C SER A 36 8.41 -7.34 -1.03
N HIS A 37 8.83 -7.99 -2.11
CA HIS A 37 10.08 -8.74 -2.20
C HIS A 37 10.73 -8.49 -3.57
N TYR A 38 11.31 -7.31 -3.73
CA TYR A 38 12.07 -6.95 -4.93
C TYR A 38 13.13 -5.92 -4.54
N PRO A 39 14.38 -6.34 -4.30
CA PRO A 39 15.47 -5.43 -3.90
C PRO A 39 15.67 -4.22 -4.82
N GLY A 40 15.57 -4.43 -6.14
CA GLY A 40 15.73 -3.37 -7.16
C GLY A 40 14.50 -2.50 -7.42
N LYS A 41 13.28 -2.93 -7.05
CA LYS A 41 12.02 -2.20 -7.28
C LYS A 41 11.02 -2.47 -6.15
N GLY A 42 11.30 -1.94 -4.96
CA GLY A 42 10.40 -2.09 -3.81
C GLY A 42 9.12 -1.27 -3.92
N MET A 43 8.19 -1.47 -2.99
CA MET A 43 6.98 -0.66 -2.88
C MET A 43 7.11 0.45 -1.84
N TRP A 44 6.32 1.51 -2.02
CA TRP A 44 6.25 2.70 -1.20
C TRP A 44 4.81 2.95 -0.79
N LEU A 45 4.63 3.44 0.43
CA LEU A 45 3.36 3.73 1.07
C LEU A 45 3.30 5.21 1.41
N LEU A 46 2.33 5.92 0.87
CA LEU A 46 1.96 7.25 1.36
C LEU A 46 0.65 7.16 2.14
N LYS A 47 0.65 7.75 3.34
CA LYS A 47 -0.56 7.89 4.16
C LYS A 47 -0.98 9.35 4.15
N HIS A 48 -2.12 9.63 3.55
CA HIS A 48 -2.80 10.92 3.65
C HIS A 48 -3.70 10.90 4.89
N HIS A 49 -3.36 11.71 5.89
CA HIS A 49 -4.32 12.13 6.92
C HIS A 49 -5.29 13.11 6.26
N PRO A 50 -6.60 13.10 6.58
CA PRO A 50 -7.50 14.12 6.03
C PRO A 50 -6.95 15.50 6.37
N LEU A 51 -6.59 16.23 5.33
CA LEU A 51 -6.49 17.67 5.31
C LEU A 51 -7.08 18.10 3.97
N HIS A 52 -8.21 18.78 4.08
CA HIS A 52 -8.89 19.41 2.97
C HIS A 52 -7.88 20.21 2.14
N LYS A 53 -7.99 20.04 0.82
CA LYS A 53 -7.38 20.88 -0.25
C LYS A 53 -5.95 20.50 -0.64
N GLY A 54 -5.77 19.34 -1.24
CA GLY A 54 -4.60 19.03 -2.07
C GLY A 54 -4.99 18.26 -3.32
N ARG A 55 -4.64 18.79 -4.51
CA ARG A 55 -4.60 17.97 -5.73
C ARG A 55 -3.30 17.20 -5.69
N VAL A 56 -3.37 15.88 -5.48
CA VAL A 56 -2.20 15.01 -5.65
C VAL A 56 -2.08 14.71 -7.14
N ARG A 57 -1.06 15.26 -7.80
CA ARG A 57 -0.73 14.93 -9.18
C ARG A 57 0.30 13.80 -9.15
N LEU A 58 -0.11 12.60 -9.55
CA LEU A 58 0.80 11.47 -9.64
C LEU A 58 1.70 11.66 -10.86
N ILE A 59 3.02 11.56 -10.66
CA ILE A 59 3.99 11.61 -11.74
C ILE A 59 4.21 10.17 -12.22
N ASP A 60 3.26 9.67 -13.00
CA ASP A 60 3.50 8.51 -13.88
C ASP A 60 3.02 8.83 -15.28
N GLU A 61 3.65 8.22 -16.30
CA GLU A 61 3.56 8.68 -17.69
C GLU A 61 2.14 8.63 -18.29
N ASP A 62 1.18 7.92 -17.67
CA ASP A 62 -0.15 7.69 -18.25
C ASP A 62 -1.36 7.91 -17.32
N PHE A 63 -1.21 8.33 -16.05
CA PHE A 63 -2.36 8.42 -15.12
C PHE A 63 -2.35 9.64 -14.18
N GLU A 64 -3.30 10.57 -14.37
CA GLU A 64 -3.62 11.63 -13.40
C GLU A 64 -4.85 11.24 -12.56
N VAL A 65 -4.63 10.86 -11.30
CA VAL A 65 -5.72 10.55 -10.36
C VAL A 65 -5.97 11.75 -9.44
N SER A 66 -7.08 12.46 -9.66
CA SER A 66 -7.52 13.52 -8.76
C SER A 66 -8.14 12.97 -7.48
N ILE A 67 -7.37 12.94 -6.39
CA ILE A 67 -7.83 12.49 -5.06
C ILE A 67 -8.75 13.53 -4.37
N GLY A 68 -8.82 14.76 -4.92
CA GLY A 68 -9.36 15.95 -4.24
C GLY A 68 -10.87 16.20 -4.30
N LYS A 69 -11.75 15.23 -4.61
CA LYS A 69 -13.19 15.52 -4.77
C LYS A 69 -14.22 14.67 -4.03
N VAL A 70 -13.87 13.59 -3.34
CA VAL A 70 -14.93 12.68 -2.81
C VAL A 70 -14.58 12.06 -1.45
N LYS A 71 -14.11 12.82 -0.46
CA LYS A 71 -13.82 12.26 0.87
C LYS A 71 -14.23 13.17 2.01
N ALA A 72 -14.86 12.57 3.02
CA ALA A 72 -15.25 13.21 4.27
C ALA A 72 -14.02 13.62 5.10
N GLU A 73 -14.21 14.55 6.02
CA GLU A 73 -13.20 15.12 6.94
C GLU A 73 -12.42 14.08 7.78
N ASP A 74 -12.91 12.85 7.85
CA ASP A 74 -12.38 11.75 8.67
C ASP A 74 -11.75 10.62 7.84
N GLU A 75 -11.75 10.71 6.51
CA GLU A 75 -11.23 9.63 5.66
C GLU A 75 -9.72 9.74 5.43
N TYR A 76 -9.00 8.76 5.93
CA TYR A 76 -7.61 8.51 5.56
C TYR A 76 -7.53 7.95 4.14
N ALA A 77 -6.69 8.54 3.29
CA ALA A 77 -6.34 7.98 1.99
C ALA A 77 -4.95 7.33 2.09
N CYS A 78 -4.75 6.24 1.34
CA CYS A 78 -3.46 5.57 1.30
C CYS A 78 -3.13 5.24 -0.15
N LEU A 79 -1.89 5.52 -0.54
CA LEU A 79 -1.34 5.19 -1.85
C LEU A 79 -0.22 4.18 -1.68
N VAL A 80 -0.19 3.19 -2.57
CA VAL A 80 0.91 2.24 -2.69
C VAL A 80 1.41 2.25 -4.12
N ALA A 81 2.72 2.42 -4.31
CA ALA A 81 3.34 2.50 -5.63
C ALA A 81 4.77 1.95 -5.62
N THR A 82 5.30 1.56 -6.78
CA THR A 82 6.67 1.04 -6.93
C THR A 82 7.74 2.15 -6.98
N LYS A 83 7.31 3.41 -7.09
CA LYS A 83 8.12 4.63 -6.96
C LYS A 83 7.32 5.68 -6.18
N LYS A 84 8.02 6.65 -5.60
CA LYS A 84 7.37 7.83 -5.04
C LYS A 84 6.76 8.63 -6.17
N LEU A 85 5.48 9.00 -6.05
CA LEU A 85 4.74 9.74 -7.09
C LEU A 85 4.65 11.24 -6.81
N THR A 86 5.04 11.65 -5.60
CA THR A 86 5.10 13.04 -5.11
C THR A 86 6.29 13.19 -4.15
N ASP A 87 6.64 14.42 -3.79
CA ASP A 87 7.71 14.75 -2.84
C ASP A 87 7.30 14.59 -1.35
N GLU A 88 6.14 13.97 -1.09
CA GLU A 88 5.63 13.75 0.27
C GLU A 88 6.39 12.65 1.03
N ASP A 89 6.05 12.42 2.30
CA ASP A 89 6.71 11.43 3.16
C ASP A 89 6.26 9.98 2.84
N TRP A 90 6.71 9.47 1.71
CA TRP A 90 6.53 8.08 1.30
C TRP A 90 7.41 7.14 2.12
N LYS A 91 6.80 6.15 2.77
CA LYS A 91 7.49 5.11 3.55
C LYS A 91 7.77 3.90 2.68
N LYS A 92 9.02 3.44 2.61
CA LYS A 92 9.37 2.21 1.90
C LYS A 92 8.81 1.00 2.67
N ILE A 93 8.11 0.11 1.96
CA ILE A 93 7.72 -1.19 2.50
C ILE A 93 8.96 -2.07 2.53
N ARG A 94 9.25 -2.69 3.67
CA ARG A 94 10.43 -3.54 3.82
C ARG A 94 10.26 -4.84 3.06
N GLU A 95 11.39 -5.50 2.84
CA GLU A 95 11.40 -6.79 2.19
C GLU A 95 10.70 -7.84 3.07
N LYS A 96 9.84 -8.66 2.43
CA LYS A 96 8.98 -9.63 3.10
C LYS A 96 8.10 -9.01 4.19
N GLU A 97 7.75 -7.73 4.09
CA GLU A 97 6.77 -7.08 4.98
C GLU A 97 5.37 -7.17 4.35
N THR A 98 4.35 -7.42 5.20
CA THR A 98 2.95 -7.33 4.79
C THR A 98 2.24 -6.22 5.54
N LEU A 99 1.60 -5.32 4.78
CA LEU A 99 0.72 -4.31 5.32
C LEU A 99 -0.73 -4.68 5.03
N HIS A 100 -1.59 -4.62 6.05
CA HIS A 100 -3.03 -4.69 5.89
C HIS A 100 -3.70 -3.39 6.36
N LEU A 101 -4.36 -2.70 5.43
CA LEU A 101 -4.96 -1.39 5.67
C LEU A 101 -6.48 -1.56 5.73
N GLN A 102 -7.11 -1.28 6.88
CA GLN A 102 -8.56 -1.22 7.00
C GLN A 102 -9.01 0.24 6.95
N ARG A 103 -10.17 0.53 6.33
CA ARG A 103 -10.79 1.88 6.25
C ARG A 103 -10.88 2.67 7.57
N ARG A 104 -10.60 2.07 8.73
CA ARG A 104 -10.58 2.71 10.06
C ARG A 104 -9.37 2.35 10.96
N ARG A 105 -8.40 1.55 10.51
CA ARG A 105 -7.25 1.13 11.33
C ARG A 105 -6.12 0.53 10.50
N PHE A 106 -4.89 0.77 10.95
CA PHE A 106 -3.66 0.25 10.34
C PHE A 106 -3.03 -0.78 11.28
N ALA A 107 -2.58 -1.91 10.74
CA ALA A 107 -1.70 -2.84 11.44
C ALA A 107 -0.57 -3.30 10.51
N THR A 108 0.61 -3.52 11.09
CA THR A 108 1.81 -4.04 10.42
C THR A 108 2.21 -5.31 11.12
N GLN A 109 2.48 -6.39 10.39
CA GLN A 109 3.10 -7.59 10.94
C GLN A 109 4.49 -7.74 10.34
N GLY A 110 5.47 -7.97 11.21
CA GLY A 110 6.88 -8.23 10.87
C GLY A 110 7.30 -9.60 11.36
#